data_AF-A0A8X6TCA0-F1
#
_entry.id   AF-A0A8X6TCA0-F1
#
_cell.length_a   1.000
_cell.length_b   1.000
_cell.length_c   1.000
_cell.angle_alpha   90.00
_cell.angle_beta   90.00
_cell.angle_gamma   90.00
#
_symmetry.space_group_name_H-M   'P 1'
#
loop_
_entity.id
_entity.type
_entity.pdbx_description
1 polymer ?
#
loop_
_entity_poly.entity_id
_entity_poly.type
_entity_poly.pdbx_seq_one_letter_code
_entity_poly.pdbx_strand_id
1 'polypeptide(L)'
;MNLDTPYQFLKYLWTDEIINNIYEESKRYAIQKNPSKPLTLSENEINQCLCICIFASLVHLPNCRAYWSEELGFDQIKETMSLKKFETIGQYLHFNDNHKHLPRNHSNHDRLHKIRPLYDELNKNFAKVPLERHLSIDEQICSTKVRHYMKQYLPMKSHKWRFKFFVLCGISAHLSKEGIYSLEIINRNRIPNSKIPTEEVFNKMERGHSMEFVGNYNDIEISVTARKDSKTVVMASTFAGEKPLGKVMRCDKKTKNRV
;
A
#
# COMPACT_ATOMS: atom_id res chain seq x y z
N MET A 1 -19.20 5.49 14.05
CA MET A 1 -18.44 4.44 14.75
C MET A 1 -17.70 5.13 15.87
N ASN A 2 -17.96 4.77 17.13
CA ASN A 2 -17.37 5.46 18.28
C ASN A 2 -16.11 4.69 18.71
N LEU A 3 -14.96 5.12 18.20
CA LEU A 3 -13.64 4.62 18.57
C LEU A 3 -12.90 5.80 19.19
N ASP A 4 -12.51 5.67 20.45
CA ASP A 4 -11.99 6.80 21.25
C ASP A 4 -10.51 6.62 21.62
N THR A 5 -9.99 5.39 21.52
CA THR A 5 -8.60 5.08 21.89
C THR A 5 -7.80 4.52 20.71
N PRO A 6 -6.48 4.79 20.62
CA PRO A 6 -5.62 4.20 19.59
C PRO A 6 -5.70 2.67 19.53
N TYR A 7 -5.88 2.02 20.67
CA TYR A 7 -6.08 0.58 20.76
C TYR A 7 -7.36 0.12 20.06
N GLN A 8 -8.47 0.83 20.24
CA GLN A 8 -9.73 0.53 19.54
C GLN A 8 -9.60 0.68 18.02
N PHE A 9 -8.92 1.73 17.54
CA PHE A 9 -8.63 1.87 16.10
C PHE A 9 -7.76 0.73 15.58
N LEU A 10 -6.75 0.29 16.34
CA LEU A 10 -5.93 -0.85 15.96
C LEU A 10 -6.78 -2.13 15.89
N LYS A 11 -7.57 -2.44 16.92
CA LYS A 11 -8.41 -3.66 16.97
C LYS A 11 -9.54 -3.66 15.94
N TYR A 12 -9.96 -2.48 15.50
CA TYR A 12 -10.90 -2.36 14.40
C TYR A 12 -10.33 -2.88 13.07
N LEU A 13 -9.05 -2.65 12.82
CA LEU A 13 -8.35 -3.10 11.61
C LEU A 13 -7.72 -4.48 11.77
N TRP A 14 -7.13 -4.73 12.93
CA TRP A 14 -6.49 -5.98 13.36
C TRP A 14 -7.39 -6.71 14.36
N THR A 15 -8.40 -7.39 13.82
CA THR A 15 -9.40 -8.11 14.60
C THR A 15 -8.81 -9.32 15.31
N ASP A 16 -9.49 -9.81 16.36
CA ASP A 16 -9.13 -11.08 17.02
C ASP A 16 -9.10 -12.25 16.04
N GLU A 17 -9.97 -12.24 15.02
CA GLU A 17 -9.96 -13.26 13.96
C GLU A 17 -8.64 -13.28 13.17
N ILE A 18 -8.08 -12.11 12.84
CA ILE A 18 -6.78 -12.02 12.17
C ILE A 18 -5.68 -12.58 13.08
N ILE A 19 -5.67 -12.19 14.36
CA ILE A 19 -4.67 -12.66 15.32
C ILE A 19 -4.76 -14.17 15.52
N ASN A 20 -5.97 -14.70 15.69
CA ASN A 20 -6.22 -16.13 15.84
C ASN A 20 -5.80 -16.92 14.58
N ASN A 21 -6.07 -16.40 13.38
CA ASN A 21 -5.58 -17.04 12.15
C ASN A 21 -4.05 -17.08 12.10
N ILE A 22 -3.38 -15.98 12.44
CA ILE A 22 -1.90 -15.95 12.50
C ILE A 22 -1.39 -16.96 13.53
N TYR A 23 -2.02 -17.02 14.70
CA TYR A 23 -1.69 -17.96 15.75
C TYR A 23 -1.80 -19.42 15.28
N GLU A 24 -2.95 -19.82 14.74
CA GLU A 24 -3.22 -21.18 14.30
C GLU A 24 -2.30 -21.60 13.15
N GLU A 25 -2.08 -20.74 12.15
CA GLU A 25 -1.20 -21.06 11.03
C GLU A 25 0.28 -21.11 11.43
N SER A 26 0.72 -20.26 12.36
CA SER A 26 2.07 -20.31 12.91
C SER A 26 2.33 -21.58 13.71
N LYS A 27 1.34 -22.00 14.52
CA LYS A 27 1.38 -23.26 15.26
C LYS A 27 1.38 -24.47 14.33
N ARG A 28 0.52 -24.45 13.31
CA ARG A 28 0.47 -25.49 12.27
C ARG A 28 1.82 -25.63 11.56
N TYR A 29 2.42 -24.51 11.15
CA TYR A 29 3.75 -24.54 10.54
C TYR A 29 4.85 -25.05 11.48
N ALA A 30 4.77 -24.70 12.77
CA ALA A 30 5.72 -25.22 13.76
C ALA A 30 5.66 -26.74 13.88
N ILE A 31 4.46 -27.33 13.86
CA ILE A 31 4.26 -28.78 13.83
C ILE A 31 4.80 -29.37 12.53
N GLN A 32 4.50 -28.77 11.38
CA GLN A 32 4.99 -29.21 10.06
C GLN A 32 6.52 -29.25 9.98
N LYS A 33 7.19 -28.26 10.58
CA LYS A 33 8.65 -28.11 10.50
C LYS A 33 9.39 -28.93 11.55
N ASN A 34 8.85 -29.07 12.76
CA ASN A 34 9.45 -29.86 13.83
C ASN A 34 8.39 -30.57 14.69
N PRO A 35 7.89 -31.74 14.24
CA PRO A 35 6.85 -32.48 14.97
C PRO A 35 7.26 -32.94 16.37
N SER A 36 8.55 -33.22 16.60
CA SER A 36 9.04 -33.76 17.88
C SER A 36 9.15 -32.70 18.97
N LYS A 37 9.31 -31.43 18.60
CA LYS A 37 9.38 -30.29 19.53
C LYS A 37 8.81 -29.04 18.87
N PRO A 38 7.48 -28.96 18.70
CA PRO A 38 6.86 -27.78 18.10
C PRO A 38 7.04 -26.56 18.99
N LEU A 39 7.00 -25.37 18.39
CA LEU A 39 7.00 -24.10 19.11
C LEU A 39 5.78 -24.02 20.04
N THR A 40 6.01 -23.86 21.33
CA THR A 40 4.97 -23.43 22.27
C THR A 40 4.66 -21.96 21.99
N LEU A 41 3.43 -21.69 21.55
CA LEU A 41 2.95 -20.36 21.19
C LEU A 41 1.61 -20.11 21.89
N SER A 42 1.37 -18.88 22.32
CA SER A 42 0.04 -18.38 22.72
C SER A 42 -0.41 -17.25 21.81
N GLU A 43 -1.73 -17.00 21.76
CA GLU A 43 -2.29 -15.88 21.01
C GLU A 43 -1.79 -14.52 21.54
N ASN A 44 -1.59 -14.40 22.86
CA ASN A 44 -1.04 -13.20 23.47
C ASN A 44 0.38 -12.89 22.97
N GLU A 45 1.20 -13.92 22.72
CA GLU A 45 2.55 -13.72 22.18
C GLU A 45 2.53 -13.16 20.74
N ILE A 46 1.50 -13.46 19.94
CA ILE A 46 1.31 -12.81 18.63
C ILE A 46 1.02 -11.32 18.79
N ASN A 47 0.13 -10.95 19.72
CA ASN A 47 -0.15 -9.55 20.03
C ASN A 47 1.10 -8.83 20.54
N GLN A 48 1.88 -9.45 21.43
CA GLN A 48 3.14 -8.90 21.94
C GLN A 48 4.16 -8.66 20.82
N CYS A 49 4.32 -9.63 19.90
CA CYS A 49 5.16 -9.44 18.71
C CYS A 49 4.69 -8.25 17.86
N LEU A 50 3.37 -8.11 17.64
CA LEU A 50 2.81 -6.99 16.89
C LEU A 50 3.08 -5.65 17.59
N CYS A 51 2.91 -5.58 18.92
CA CYS A 51 3.22 -4.39 19.72
C CYS A 51 4.69 -3.99 19.59
N ILE A 52 5.62 -4.95 19.66
CA ILE A 52 7.06 -4.70 19.48
C ILE A 52 7.34 -4.18 18.07
N CYS A 53 6.71 -4.75 17.03
CA CYS A 53 6.84 -4.27 15.66
C CYS A 53 6.32 -2.82 15.48
N ILE A 54 5.19 -2.49 16.11
CA ILE A 54 4.63 -1.13 16.10
C ILE A 54 5.60 -0.17 16.80
N PHE A 55 6.12 -0.55 17.97
CA PHE A 55 7.11 0.26 18.69
C PHE A 55 8.36 0.51 17.85
N ALA A 56 8.93 -0.54 17.24
CA ALA A 56 10.10 -0.45 16.37
C ALA A 56 9.87 0.38 15.10
N SER A 57 8.60 0.53 14.68
CA SER A 57 8.23 1.42 13.57
C SER A 57 8.24 2.90 13.95
N LEU A 58 8.09 3.22 15.25
CA LEU A 58 8.11 4.59 15.76
C LEU A 58 9.52 5.01 16.16
N VAL A 59 10.25 4.12 16.83
CA VAL A 59 11.61 4.39 17.31
C VAL A 59 12.56 3.48 16.56
N HIS A 60 13.33 4.03 15.62
CA HIS A 60 14.23 3.25 14.78
C HIS A 60 15.62 3.11 15.40
N LEU A 61 16.04 1.87 15.66
CA LEU A 61 17.41 1.54 16.05
C LEU A 61 18.21 0.97 14.86
N PRO A 62 19.56 1.01 14.89
CA PRO A 62 20.40 0.55 13.77
C PRO A 62 20.20 -0.92 13.39
N ASN A 63 19.75 -1.75 14.34
CA ASN A 63 19.43 -3.15 14.09
C ASN A 63 18.35 -3.66 15.07
N CYS A 64 17.68 -4.75 14.69
CA CYS A 64 16.56 -5.31 15.45
C CYS A 64 16.97 -5.86 16.83
N ARG A 65 18.21 -6.33 17.03
CA ARG A 65 18.65 -6.84 18.34
C ARG A 65 18.93 -5.71 19.34
N ALA A 66 19.21 -4.50 18.86
CA ALA A 66 19.49 -3.35 19.70
C ALA A 66 18.31 -2.96 20.61
N TYR A 67 17.07 -3.31 20.24
CA TYR A 67 15.89 -3.09 21.09
C TYR A 67 15.95 -3.88 22.42
N TRP A 68 16.80 -4.90 22.48
CA TRP A 68 17.07 -5.71 23.68
C TRP A 68 18.48 -5.50 24.26
N SER A 69 19.25 -4.51 23.79
CA SER A 69 20.57 -4.23 24.37
C SER A 69 20.44 -3.53 25.72
N GLU A 70 21.49 -3.56 26.54
CA GLU A 70 21.48 -2.87 27.83
C GLU A 70 21.58 -1.34 27.66
N GLU A 71 22.31 -0.88 26.64
CA GLU A 71 22.62 0.54 26.46
C GLU A 71 21.56 1.30 25.65
N LEU A 72 20.93 0.65 24.68
CA LEU A 72 19.97 1.26 23.74
C LEU A 72 18.58 0.63 23.79
N GLY A 73 18.45 -0.51 24.46
CA GLY A 73 17.20 -1.24 24.54
C GLY A 73 16.17 -0.54 25.41
N PHE A 74 14.94 -1.04 25.31
CA PHE A 74 13.80 -0.50 26.05
C PHE A 74 13.30 -1.55 27.03
N ASP A 75 13.19 -1.20 28.31
CA ASP A 75 12.72 -2.12 29.34
C ASP A 75 11.32 -2.65 29.01
N GLN A 76 10.45 -1.81 28.45
CA GLN A 76 9.12 -2.23 28.00
C GLN A 76 9.18 -3.35 26.96
N ILE A 77 10.16 -3.34 26.05
CA ILE A 77 10.34 -4.43 25.06
C ILE A 77 10.89 -5.68 25.75
N LYS A 78 11.94 -5.50 26.58
CA LYS A 78 12.62 -6.60 27.30
C LYS A 78 11.65 -7.35 28.23
N GLU A 79 10.80 -6.63 28.95
CA GLU A 79 9.76 -7.15 29.84
C GLU A 79 8.59 -7.80 29.09
N THR A 80 8.24 -7.26 27.91
CA THR A 80 7.17 -7.82 27.08
C THR A 80 7.53 -9.20 26.53
N MET A 81 8.73 -9.35 25.98
CA MET A 81 9.17 -10.61 25.38
C MET A 81 10.69 -10.65 25.26
N SER A 82 11.32 -11.79 25.59
CA SER A 82 12.76 -11.98 25.36
C SER A 82 13.13 -11.98 23.87
N LEU A 83 14.33 -11.50 23.55
CA LEU A 83 14.88 -11.52 22.17
C LEU A 83 14.79 -12.91 21.55
N LYS A 84 15.19 -13.94 22.31
CA LYS A 84 15.16 -15.33 21.85
C LYS A 84 13.75 -15.78 21.47
N LYS A 85 12.73 -15.41 22.26
CA LYS A 85 11.35 -15.76 21.95
C LYS A 85 10.86 -15.00 20.71
N PHE A 86 11.13 -13.70 20.61
CA PHE A 86 10.75 -12.89 19.45
C PHE A 86 11.35 -13.43 18.15
N GLU A 87 12.65 -13.72 18.13
CA GLU A 87 13.31 -14.32 16.96
C GLU A 87 12.77 -15.71 16.64
N THR A 88 12.45 -16.52 17.66
CA THR A 88 11.88 -17.85 17.45
C THR A 88 10.49 -17.74 16.82
N ILE A 89 9.61 -16.88 17.33
CA ILE A 89 8.28 -16.66 16.73
C ILE A 89 8.43 -16.19 15.28
N GLY A 90 9.34 -15.25 15.00
CA GLY A 90 9.61 -14.79 13.63
C GLY A 90 10.00 -15.89 12.65
N GLN A 91 10.64 -16.98 13.11
CA GLN A 91 10.99 -18.13 12.26
C GLN A 91 9.81 -19.05 11.93
N TYR A 92 8.76 -19.02 12.74
CA TYR A 92 7.57 -19.87 12.59
C TYR A 92 6.33 -19.10 12.16
N LEU A 93 6.36 -17.76 12.17
CA LEU A 93 5.26 -16.89 11.79
C LEU A 93 4.71 -17.25 10.40
N HIS A 94 3.45 -17.68 10.35
CA HIS A 94 2.73 -18.07 9.13
C HIS A 94 1.31 -17.49 9.13
N PHE A 95 0.76 -17.33 7.92
CA PHE A 95 -0.54 -16.70 7.70
C PHE A 95 -1.50 -17.58 6.89
N ASN A 96 -1.04 -18.73 6.39
CA ASN A 96 -1.84 -19.70 5.65
C ASN A 96 -1.20 -21.09 5.67
N ASP A 97 -1.99 -22.12 5.39
CA ASP A 97 -1.57 -23.51 5.38
C ASP A 97 -0.71 -23.82 4.15
N ASN A 98 0.53 -24.25 4.38
CA ASN A 98 1.44 -24.63 3.30
C ASN A 98 0.95 -25.88 2.53
N HIS A 99 0.17 -26.79 3.12
CA HIS A 99 -0.33 -27.97 2.42
C HIS A 99 -1.35 -27.62 1.33
N LYS A 100 -2.02 -26.48 1.45
CA LYS A 100 -2.98 -25.98 0.46
C LYS A 100 -2.32 -25.19 -0.67
N HIS A 101 -1.00 -25.01 -0.63
CA HIS A 101 -0.28 -24.24 -1.63
C HIS A 101 -0.09 -25.07 -2.91
N LEU A 102 -0.90 -24.77 -3.92
CA LEU A 102 -0.87 -25.48 -5.19
C LEU A 102 0.44 -25.24 -5.96
N PRO A 103 0.91 -26.20 -6.77
CA PRO A 103 2.12 -26.05 -7.56
C PRO A 103 1.94 -25.02 -8.66
N ARG A 104 3.05 -24.44 -9.14
CA ARG A 104 3.05 -23.28 -10.08
C ARG A 104 2.36 -23.54 -11.42
N ASN A 105 2.29 -24.79 -11.85
CA ASN A 105 1.66 -25.23 -13.09
C ASN A 105 0.15 -25.48 -12.94
N HIS A 106 -0.39 -25.42 -11.72
CA HIS A 106 -1.80 -25.56 -11.48
C HIS A 106 -2.55 -24.29 -11.88
N SER A 107 -3.71 -24.42 -12.54
CA SER A 107 -4.54 -23.28 -12.99
C SER A 107 -4.90 -22.33 -11.84
N ASN A 108 -5.24 -22.89 -10.69
CA ASN A 108 -5.59 -22.15 -9.47
C ASN A 108 -4.39 -21.76 -8.58
N HIS A 109 -3.16 -21.76 -9.11
CA HIS A 109 -1.98 -21.37 -8.32
C HIS A 109 -2.05 -19.88 -7.91
N ASP A 110 -2.21 -19.63 -6.62
CA ASP A 110 -2.15 -18.27 -6.07
C ASP A 110 -0.72 -17.90 -5.63
N ARG A 111 -0.17 -16.89 -6.30
CA ARG A 111 1.16 -16.34 -6.00
C ARG A 111 1.26 -15.72 -4.60
N LEU A 112 0.14 -15.26 -4.05
CA LEU A 112 0.03 -14.66 -2.73
C LEU A 112 -0.48 -15.64 -1.67
N HIS A 113 -0.60 -16.93 -1.98
CA HIS A 113 -1.17 -17.95 -1.10
C HIS A 113 -0.73 -17.80 0.36
N LYS A 114 0.57 -17.61 0.59
CA LYS A 114 1.16 -17.50 1.94
C LYS A 114 0.66 -16.34 2.78
N ILE A 115 0.11 -15.28 2.18
CA ILE A 115 -0.42 -14.09 2.88
C ILE A 115 -1.89 -13.83 2.54
N ARG A 116 -2.51 -14.65 1.67
CA ARG A 116 -3.84 -14.42 1.12
C ARG A 116 -4.90 -14.21 2.20
N PRO A 117 -5.01 -15.05 3.26
CA PRO A 117 -6.04 -14.85 4.28
C PRO A 117 -5.90 -13.51 5.01
N LEU A 118 -4.67 -13.12 5.36
CA LEU A 118 -4.39 -11.83 5.98
C LEU A 118 -4.73 -10.66 5.05
N TYR A 119 -4.31 -10.76 3.79
CA TYR A 119 -4.57 -9.72 2.79
C TYR A 119 -6.06 -9.50 2.56
N ASP A 120 -6.84 -10.58 2.39
CA ASP A 120 -8.27 -10.48 2.12
C ASP A 120 -9.03 -9.89 3.32
N GLU A 121 -8.73 -10.34 4.55
CA GLU A 121 -9.39 -9.83 5.75
C GLU A 121 -9.02 -8.37 6.04
N LEU A 122 -7.75 -7.98 5.84
CA LEU A 122 -7.34 -6.58 5.96
C LEU A 122 -8.06 -5.68 4.94
N ASN A 123 -8.16 -6.09 3.67
CA ASN A 123 -8.90 -5.32 2.67
C ASN A 123 -10.39 -5.20 3.00
N LYS A 124 -10.99 -6.29 3.49
CA LYS A 124 -12.38 -6.28 3.98
C LYS A 124 -12.55 -5.31 5.14
N ASN A 125 -11.58 -5.24 6.06
CA ASN A 125 -11.61 -4.28 7.17
C ASN A 125 -11.40 -2.83 6.70
N PHE A 126 -10.47 -2.59 5.77
CA PHE A 126 -10.26 -1.26 5.19
C PHE A 126 -11.49 -0.77 4.42
N ALA A 127 -12.21 -1.66 3.73
CA ALA A 127 -13.44 -1.32 3.01
C ALA A 127 -14.59 -0.88 3.92
N LYS A 128 -14.54 -1.21 5.22
CA LYS A 128 -15.52 -0.71 6.21
C LYS A 128 -15.29 0.75 6.59
N VAL A 129 -14.12 1.31 6.29
CA VAL A 129 -13.82 2.73 6.53
C VAL A 129 -14.54 3.55 5.47
N PRO A 130 -15.42 4.51 5.85
CA PRO A 130 -16.10 5.35 4.88
C PRO A 130 -15.12 6.07 3.97
N LEU A 131 -15.38 6.01 2.67
CA LEU A 131 -14.57 6.71 1.69
C LEU A 131 -14.80 8.21 1.76
N GLU A 132 -13.73 8.98 1.65
CA GLU A 132 -13.81 10.42 1.52
C GLU A 132 -14.30 10.81 0.13
N ARG A 133 -14.87 12.01 0.00
CA ARG A 133 -15.28 12.57 -1.30
C ARG A 133 -14.11 12.65 -2.29
N HIS A 134 -12.91 12.88 -1.79
CA HIS A 134 -11.71 13.03 -2.60
C HIS A 134 -10.73 11.92 -2.27
N LEU A 135 -10.37 11.17 -3.30
CA LEU A 135 -9.50 10.01 -3.21
C LEU A 135 -8.36 10.15 -4.21
N SER A 136 -7.20 9.63 -3.83
CA SER A 136 -6.04 9.45 -4.70
C SER A 136 -5.67 7.96 -4.75
N ILE A 137 -5.20 7.50 -5.90
CA ILE A 137 -4.64 6.16 -6.08
C ILE A 137 -3.18 6.33 -6.45
N ASP A 138 -2.29 5.88 -5.58
CA ASP A 138 -0.85 5.92 -5.84
C ASP A 138 -0.17 4.57 -5.53
N GLU A 139 1.08 4.47 -5.99
CA GLU A 139 1.94 3.32 -5.83
C GLU A 139 2.65 3.37 -4.49
N GLN A 140 2.28 2.47 -3.57
CA GLN A 140 3.10 2.22 -2.40
C GLN A 140 4.15 1.14 -2.69
N ILE A 141 5.36 1.44 -2.29
CA ILE A 141 6.52 0.60 -2.55
C ILE A 141 7.00 -0.02 -1.23
N CYS A 142 7.10 -1.35 -1.18
CA CYS A 142 7.76 -2.05 -0.07
C CYS A 142 9.16 -2.51 -0.47
N SER A 143 10.14 -2.00 0.26
CA SER A 143 11.56 -2.27 0.08
C SER A 143 11.94 -3.59 0.74
N THR A 144 12.54 -4.53 0.01
CA THR A 144 13.10 -5.74 0.63
C THR A 144 14.33 -6.25 -0.11
N LYS A 145 15.26 -6.84 0.66
CA LYS A 145 16.40 -7.60 0.11
C LYS A 145 16.02 -9.03 -0.27
N VAL A 146 14.84 -9.52 0.12
CA VAL A 146 14.38 -10.89 -0.16
C VAL A 146 14.33 -11.14 -1.68
N ARG A 147 14.83 -12.30 -2.10
CA ARG A 147 14.73 -12.76 -3.50
C ARG A 147 13.35 -13.36 -3.74
N HIS A 148 12.42 -12.54 -4.23
CA HIS A 148 11.07 -12.97 -4.59
C HIS A 148 10.73 -12.60 -6.03
N TYR A 149 9.99 -13.48 -6.73
CA TYR A 149 9.67 -13.33 -8.15
C TYR A 149 8.61 -12.25 -8.42
N MET A 150 7.79 -11.90 -7.43
CA MET A 150 6.82 -10.80 -7.55
C MET A 150 7.44 -9.40 -7.44
N LYS A 151 8.76 -9.30 -7.20
CA LYS A 151 9.43 -8.00 -7.22
C LYS A 151 9.44 -7.47 -8.65
N GLN A 152 9.11 -6.20 -8.80
CA GLN A 152 9.15 -5.49 -10.08
C GLN A 152 10.43 -4.65 -10.16
N TYR A 153 10.97 -4.53 -11.37
CA TYR A 153 12.09 -3.64 -11.67
C TYR A 153 11.58 -2.23 -12.02
N LEU A 154 12.02 -1.23 -11.26
CA LEU A 154 11.68 0.18 -11.38
C LEU A 154 12.95 0.98 -11.66
N PRO A 155 13.29 1.25 -12.94
CA PRO A 155 14.59 1.82 -13.31
C PRO A 155 14.85 3.22 -12.74
N MET A 156 13.78 4.00 -12.51
CA MET A 156 13.85 5.38 -12.04
C MET A 156 13.82 5.52 -10.51
N LYS A 157 13.89 4.42 -9.75
CA LYS A 157 13.91 4.43 -8.27
C LYS A 157 15.30 4.03 -7.75
N SER A 158 15.70 4.62 -6.62
CA SER A 158 17.03 4.42 -6.00
C SER A 158 17.36 2.95 -5.75
N HIS A 159 16.41 2.16 -5.25
CA HIS A 159 16.49 0.70 -5.33
C HIS A 159 15.49 0.21 -6.38
N LYS A 160 15.99 -0.57 -7.33
CA LYS A 160 15.24 -0.89 -8.54
C LYS A 160 14.31 -2.10 -8.37
N TRP A 161 14.61 -3.04 -7.47
CA TRP A 161 13.81 -4.27 -7.31
C TRP A 161 12.96 -4.23 -6.04
N ARG A 162 11.63 -4.14 -6.17
CA ARG A 162 10.74 -3.90 -5.02
C ARG A 162 9.37 -4.54 -5.18
N PHE A 163 8.65 -4.74 -4.07
CA PHE A 163 7.22 -5.00 -4.13
C PHE A 163 6.48 -3.70 -4.37
N LYS A 164 5.46 -3.75 -5.22
CA LYS A 164 4.65 -2.61 -5.61
C LYS A 164 3.20 -2.94 -5.31
N PHE A 165 2.54 -2.05 -4.60
CA PHE A 165 1.13 -2.10 -4.27
C PHE A 165 0.48 -0.82 -4.79
N PHE A 166 -0.79 -0.90 -5.16
CA PHE A 166 -1.61 0.28 -5.39
C PHE A 166 -2.45 0.49 -4.14
N VAL A 167 -2.47 1.72 -3.64
CA VAL A 167 -3.19 2.07 -2.42
C VAL A 167 -4.13 3.21 -2.75
N LEU A 168 -5.38 3.06 -2.32
CA LEU A 168 -6.39 4.11 -2.36
C LEU A 168 -6.29 4.89 -1.03
N CYS A 169 -6.04 6.19 -1.12
CA CYS A 169 -5.88 7.06 0.04
C CYS A 169 -6.91 8.20 -0.01
N GLY A 170 -7.57 8.45 1.13
CA GLY A 170 -8.34 9.68 1.35
C GLY A 170 -7.42 10.87 1.61
N ILE A 171 -7.89 12.07 1.24
CA ILE A 171 -7.15 13.33 1.38
C ILE A 171 -6.89 13.70 2.86
N SER A 172 -7.69 13.20 3.80
CA SER A 172 -7.62 13.60 5.21
C SER A 172 -6.32 13.18 5.91
N ALA A 173 -5.60 12.18 5.41
CA ALA A 173 -4.35 11.73 6.03
C ALA A 173 -3.16 12.68 5.84
N HIS A 174 -3.19 13.61 4.87
CA HIS A 174 -2.03 14.46 4.57
C HIS A 174 -2.34 15.96 4.39
N LEU A 175 -3.54 16.33 3.96
CA LEU A 175 -3.80 17.69 3.48
C LEU A 175 -4.64 18.57 4.44
N SER A 176 -5.25 17.97 5.46
CA SER A 176 -5.97 18.71 6.53
C SER A 176 -5.08 19.63 7.35
N LYS A 177 -3.76 19.36 7.44
CA LYS A 177 -2.82 20.24 8.15
C LYS A 177 -2.32 21.42 7.32
N GLU A 178 -2.44 21.38 5.99
CA GLU A 178 -1.76 22.33 5.11
C GLU A 178 -2.67 23.00 4.05
N GLY A 179 -3.96 22.66 3.97
CA GLY A 179 -4.93 23.41 3.16
C GLY A 179 -4.77 23.28 1.63
N ILE A 180 -4.30 22.13 1.13
CA ILE A 180 -3.99 21.91 -0.29
C ILE A 180 -4.91 20.83 -0.89
N TYR A 181 -5.44 21.08 -2.09
CA TYR A 181 -6.26 20.13 -2.87
C TYR A 181 -5.38 19.42 -3.93
N SER A 182 -5.55 18.11 -4.15
CA SER A 182 -4.68 17.32 -5.03
C SER A 182 -5.19 17.21 -6.49
N LEU A 183 -4.26 17.38 -7.43
CA LEU A 183 -4.36 17.06 -8.86
C LEU A 183 -3.19 16.13 -9.19
N GLU A 184 -3.46 15.00 -9.86
CA GLU A 184 -2.41 14.03 -10.20
C GLU A 184 -2.30 13.79 -11.70
N ILE A 185 -1.05 13.72 -12.17
CA ILE A 185 -0.69 13.37 -13.54
C ILE A 185 -0.60 11.85 -13.62
N ILE A 186 -1.47 11.23 -14.41
CA ILE A 186 -1.56 9.77 -14.52
C ILE A 186 -1.12 9.34 -15.92
N ASN A 187 -0.41 8.20 -15.99
CA ASN A 187 -0.14 7.58 -17.28
C ASN A 187 -1.40 6.88 -17.79
N ARG A 188 -1.81 7.17 -19.03
CA ARG A 188 -3.07 6.69 -19.62
C ARG A 188 -3.30 5.19 -19.52
N ASN A 189 -2.24 4.38 -19.61
CA ASN A 189 -2.33 2.92 -19.53
C ASN A 189 -2.83 2.41 -18.16
N ARG A 190 -3.03 3.30 -17.18
CA ARG A 190 -3.53 2.98 -15.84
C ARG A 190 -5.04 3.13 -15.68
N ILE A 191 -5.74 3.59 -16.72
CA ILE A 191 -7.20 3.80 -16.68
C ILE A 191 -7.88 2.69 -17.51
N PRO A 192 -8.50 1.68 -16.85
CA PRO A 192 -9.25 0.65 -17.57
C PRO A 192 -10.44 1.29 -18.31
N ASN A 193 -10.68 0.89 -19.56
CA ASN A 193 -11.77 1.40 -20.42
C ASN A 193 -11.78 2.93 -20.65
N SER A 194 -10.63 3.61 -20.65
CA SER A 194 -10.59 5.05 -20.95
C SER A 194 -11.07 5.36 -22.38
N LYS A 195 -12.02 6.29 -22.52
CA LYS A 195 -12.44 6.84 -23.83
C LYS A 195 -11.49 7.93 -24.35
N ILE A 196 -10.38 8.18 -23.67
CA ILE A 196 -9.38 9.17 -24.08
C ILE A 196 -8.75 8.69 -25.40
N PRO A 197 -8.67 9.52 -26.46
CA PRO A 197 -8.13 9.12 -27.77
C PRO A 197 -6.64 8.75 -27.74
N THR A 198 -6.18 7.85 -28.63
CA THR A 198 -4.77 7.40 -28.80
C THR A 198 -3.77 8.56 -28.91
N GLU A 199 -2.54 8.38 -28.44
CA GLU A 199 -1.50 9.43 -28.50
C GLU A 199 -1.28 9.91 -29.94
N GLU A 200 -1.42 9.01 -30.91
CA GLU A 200 -1.42 9.30 -32.35
C GLU A 200 -2.54 10.27 -32.78
N VAL A 201 -3.73 10.15 -32.20
CA VAL A 201 -4.87 11.04 -32.46
C VAL A 201 -4.65 12.38 -31.77
N PHE A 202 -4.21 12.36 -30.51
CA PHE A 202 -3.95 13.57 -29.73
C PHE A 202 -2.77 14.39 -30.27
N ASN A 203 -1.81 13.74 -30.96
CA ASN A 203 -0.70 14.43 -31.62
C ASN A 203 -1.12 15.26 -32.84
N LYS A 204 -2.29 14.98 -33.43
CA LYS A 204 -2.87 15.75 -34.54
C LYS A 204 -3.67 16.97 -34.07
N MET A 205 -3.94 17.08 -32.77
CA MET A 205 -4.69 18.19 -32.19
C MET A 205 -3.80 19.41 -31.98
N GLU A 206 -4.41 20.60 -31.99
CA GLU A 206 -3.70 21.85 -31.72
C GLU A 206 -3.18 21.92 -30.28
N ARG A 207 -2.03 22.57 -30.12
CA ARG A 207 -1.45 22.81 -28.80
C ARG A 207 -2.40 23.69 -27.99
N GLY A 208 -2.77 23.23 -26.80
CA GLY A 208 -3.74 23.88 -25.94
C GLY A 208 -5.08 23.16 -25.88
N HIS A 209 -5.37 22.27 -26.84
CA HIS A 209 -6.59 21.46 -26.84
C HIS A 209 -6.65 20.55 -25.60
N SER A 210 -7.82 20.51 -24.96
CA SER A 210 -8.12 19.62 -23.84
C SER A 210 -9.37 18.80 -24.13
N MET A 211 -9.42 17.61 -23.55
CA MET A 211 -10.58 16.74 -23.56
C MET A 211 -10.76 16.16 -22.16
N GLU A 212 -11.99 16.10 -21.71
CA GLU A 212 -12.37 15.49 -20.44
C GLU A 212 -13.14 14.19 -20.68
N PHE A 213 -12.87 13.19 -19.85
CA PHE A 213 -13.64 11.95 -19.78
C PHE A 213 -13.97 11.66 -18.32
N VAL A 214 -15.25 11.55 -17.98
CA VAL A 214 -15.69 11.08 -16.66
C VAL A 214 -15.87 9.57 -16.72
N GLY A 215 -15.05 8.85 -15.95
CA GLY A 215 -15.14 7.42 -15.75
C GLY A 215 -15.73 7.08 -14.38
N ASN A 216 -16.39 5.93 -14.28
CA ASN A 216 -16.84 5.37 -13.01
C ASN A 216 -15.92 4.18 -12.66
N TYR A 217 -15.28 4.23 -11.49
CA TYR A 217 -14.48 3.14 -10.95
C TYR A 217 -14.97 2.82 -9.55
N ASN A 218 -15.57 1.64 -9.37
CA ASN A 218 -16.17 1.21 -8.10
C ASN A 218 -17.14 2.25 -7.49
N ASP A 219 -18.12 2.71 -8.27
CA ASP A 219 -19.14 3.69 -7.90
C ASP A 219 -18.62 5.12 -7.60
N ILE A 220 -17.36 5.40 -7.94
CA ILE A 220 -16.74 6.73 -7.80
C ILE A 220 -16.55 7.35 -9.17
N GLU A 221 -17.11 8.55 -9.38
CA GLU A 221 -16.88 9.35 -10.58
C GLU A 221 -15.50 10.00 -10.52
N ILE A 222 -14.67 9.69 -11.52
CA ILE A 222 -13.33 10.23 -11.71
C ILE A 222 -13.34 10.98 -13.04
N SER A 223 -13.07 12.28 -12.99
CA SER A 223 -12.82 13.08 -14.19
C SER A 223 -11.37 12.91 -14.63
N VAL A 224 -11.15 12.60 -15.90
CA VAL A 224 -9.82 12.46 -16.49
C VAL A 224 -9.69 13.45 -17.64
N THR A 225 -8.79 14.42 -17.48
CA THR A 225 -8.53 15.47 -18.44
C THR A 225 -7.22 15.21 -19.17
N ALA A 226 -7.27 15.05 -20.49
CA ALA A 226 -6.09 15.03 -21.36
C ALA A 226 -5.89 16.42 -21.98
N ARG A 227 -4.67 16.95 -21.93
CA ARG A 227 -4.30 18.23 -22.53
C ARG A 227 -3.08 18.11 -23.44
N LYS A 228 -3.17 18.72 -24.62
CA LYS A 228 -2.10 18.74 -25.61
C LYS A 228 -1.15 19.90 -25.34
N ASP A 229 0.05 19.59 -24.87
CA ASP A 229 1.17 20.53 -24.84
C ASP A 229 2.26 20.06 -25.83
N SER A 230 3.54 20.34 -25.58
CA SER A 230 4.66 19.74 -26.32
C SER A 230 4.60 18.20 -26.33
N LYS A 231 4.02 17.61 -25.28
CA LYS A 231 3.58 16.21 -25.18
C LYS A 231 2.17 16.17 -24.59
N THR A 232 1.46 15.06 -24.76
CA THR A 232 0.15 14.87 -24.15
C THR A 232 0.31 14.66 -22.64
N VAL A 233 -0.43 15.44 -21.85
CA VAL A 233 -0.49 15.31 -20.39
C VAL A 233 -1.88 14.81 -20.04
N VAL A 234 -1.97 13.74 -19.27
CA VAL A 234 -3.24 13.20 -18.78
C VAL A 234 -3.28 13.38 -17.27
N MET A 235 -4.34 14.00 -16.77
CA MET A 235 -4.59 14.24 -15.36
C MET A 235 -5.89 13.53 -14.98
N ALA A 236 -5.95 12.98 -13.78
CA ALA A 236 -7.21 12.54 -13.21
C ALA A 236 -7.50 13.33 -11.93
N SER A 237 -8.78 13.62 -11.72
CA SER A 237 -9.27 14.37 -10.58
C SER A 237 -10.66 13.86 -10.21
N THR A 238 -10.93 13.82 -8.92
CA THR A 238 -12.27 13.62 -8.34
C THR A 238 -12.95 14.94 -7.99
N PHE A 239 -12.29 16.08 -8.26
CA PHE A 239 -12.73 17.41 -7.83
C PHE A 239 -13.08 18.34 -9.01
N ALA A 240 -12.17 18.48 -9.96
CA ALA A 240 -12.32 19.42 -11.07
C ALA A 240 -11.84 18.79 -12.38
N GLY A 241 -12.69 18.90 -13.40
CA GLY A 241 -12.42 18.46 -14.76
C GLY A 241 -11.71 19.51 -15.59
N GLU A 242 -12.16 19.71 -16.83
CA GLU A 242 -11.60 20.71 -17.73
C GLU A 242 -12.00 22.14 -17.33
N LYS A 243 -13.18 22.31 -16.71
CA LYS A 243 -13.77 23.61 -16.40
C LYS A 243 -13.59 24.01 -14.93
N PRO A 244 -13.45 25.32 -14.62
CA PRO A 244 -13.41 26.44 -15.58
C PRO A 244 -12.02 26.64 -16.21
N LEU A 245 -11.99 26.97 -17.51
CA LEU A 245 -10.75 27.27 -18.22
C LEU A 245 -10.27 28.70 -17.92
N GLY A 246 -9.12 28.82 -17.26
CA GLY A 246 -8.42 30.11 -17.07
C GLY A 246 -7.49 30.44 -18.24
N LYS A 247 -7.35 31.73 -18.57
CA LYS A 247 -6.28 32.20 -19.46
C LYS A 247 -5.00 32.40 -18.64
N VAL A 248 -3.90 31.79 -19.07
CA VAL A 248 -2.59 31.90 -18.40
C VAL A 248 -1.57 32.31 -19.44
N MET A 249 -0.85 33.41 -19.19
CA MET A 249 0.26 33.83 -20.05
C MET A 249 1.46 32.90 -19.87
N ARG A 250 2.07 32.46 -20.96
CA ARG A 250 3.24 31.59 -20.98
C ARG A 250 4.38 32.22 -21.78
N CYS A 251 5.61 31.91 -21.38
CA CYS A 251 6.77 32.36 -22.12
C CYS A 251 6.99 31.46 -23.34
N ASP A 252 6.94 32.04 -24.54
CA ASP A 252 7.32 31.35 -25.77
C ASP A 252 8.86 31.37 -25.89
N LYS A 253 9.46 30.18 -25.84
CA LYS A 253 10.92 30.02 -25.91
C LYS A 253 11.52 30.49 -27.23
N LYS A 254 10.78 30.51 -28.34
CA LYS A 254 11.29 30.96 -29.64
C LYS A 254 11.35 32.48 -29.73
N THR A 255 10.31 33.15 -29.23
CA THR A 255 10.17 34.61 -29.32
C THR A 255 10.62 35.33 -28.04
N LYS A 256 10.89 34.61 -26.95
CA LYS A 256 11.19 35.10 -25.59
C LYS A 256 10.12 36.06 -25.02
N ASN A 257 8.92 36.06 -25.60
CA ASN A 257 7.81 36.91 -25.19
C ASN A 257 6.78 36.11 -24.36
N ARG A 258 6.02 36.82 -23.51
CA ARG A 258 4.87 36.25 -22.80
C ARG A 258 3.65 36.34 -23.72
N VAL A 259 3.01 35.21 -23.98
CA VAL A 259 1.82 35.04 -24.85
C VAL A 259 0.71 34.36 -24.08
#